data_AF-A0A2S8F051-F1
#
_entry.id   AF-A0A2S8F051-F1
#
_cell.length_a   1.000
_cell.length_b   1.000
_cell.length_c   1.000
_cell.angle_alpha   90.00
_cell.angle_beta   90.00
_cell.angle_gamma   90.00
#
_symmetry.space_group_name_H-M   'P 1'
#
loop_
_entity.id
_entity.type
_entity.pdbx_description
1 polymer ?
#
loop_
_entity_poly.entity_id
_entity_poly.type
_entity_poly.pdbx_seq_one_letter_code
_entity_poly.pdbx_strand_id
1 'polypeptide(L)'
;MSTNTETKTAADDGGIPSDPLTDHSYDGIQEFDNPMPGWWKMLFLLSILYSIGYWVYYENGITPNRSIIAAYDRALAANLQQQFAEIGDLQPTREIILKFADDPKWLKVGEVAFQTNCTSCHGTKAEGRVGPNLTDEKWKNVKKVEDIAKVINHGAAGNAMPAWQNKLHPNEVVLLSSYLLSLKGSIPSGAGMKSIPGEIHEISDLTAAPATEEAPADTTTKPAEANE
;
A
#
# COMPACT_ATOMS: atom_id res chain seq x y z
N MET A 1 4.25 63.54 -2.28
CA MET A 1 4.15 64.49 -1.15
C MET A 1 5.27 64.14 -0.18
N SER A 2 6.32 64.96 -0.13
CA SER A 2 7.45 64.77 0.77
C SER A 2 7.04 65.16 2.19
N THR A 3 6.97 64.20 3.10
CA THR A 3 6.89 64.47 4.53
C THR A 3 8.31 64.45 5.07
N ASN A 4 8.83 65.63 5.42
CA ASN A 4 10.11 65.78 6.12
C ASN A 4 9.95 65.20 7.53
N THR A 5 10.45 64.00 7.76
CA THR A 5 10.63 63.44 9.10
C THR A 5 11.94 64.02 9.64
N GLU A 6 11.87 64.92 10.62
CA GLU A 6 13.05 65.38 11.35
C GLU A 6 13.68 64.19 12.07
N THR A 7 14.86 63.78 11.62
CA THR A 7 15.59 62.64 12.16
C THR A 7 16.43 63.11 13.35
N LYS A 8 16.11 62.60 14.55
CA LYS A 8 16.91 62.82 15.75
C LYS A 8 18.11 61.86 15.72
N THR A 9 19.31 62.40 15.60
CA THR A 9 20.56 61.63 15.65
C THR A 9 20.95 61.32 17.10
N ALA A 10 21.47 60.12 17.36
CA ALA A 10 22.02 59.75 18.67
C ALA A 10 23.12 60.74 19.12
N ALA A 11 23.22 61.00 20.43
CA ALA A 11 24.28 61.85 20.97
C ALA A 11 25.65 61.20 20.75
N ASP A 12 26.64 61.99 20.32
CA ASP A 12 28.02 61.56 20.01
C ASP A 12 28.66 60.88 21.23
N ASP A 13 28.79 59.55 21.16
CA ASP A 13 29.38 58.67 22.16
C ASP A 13 30.81 58.26 21.81
N GLY A 14 31.48 58.99 20.92
CA GLY A 14 32.93 58.85 20.69
C GLY A 14 33.30 57.91 19.54
N GLY A 15 32.71 58.12 18.37
CA GLY A 15 33.28 57.63 17.09
C GLY A 15 32.42 56.61 16.33
N ILE A 16 31.17 56.37 16.72
CA ILE A 16 30.23 55.56 15.94
C ILE A 16 29.38 56.51 15.06
N PRO A 17 29.19 56.23 13.76
CA PRO A 17 28.29 57.01 12.91
C PRO A 17 26.90 57.12 13.56
N SER A 18 26.32 58.33 13.62
CA SER A 18 25.04 58.56 14.28
C SER A 18 23.88 57.97 13.47
N ASP A 19 23.51 56.73 13.77
CA ASP A 19 22.34 56.07 13.19
C ASP A 19 21.05 56.82 13.57
N PRO A 20 20.06 56.91 12.66
CA PRO A 20 18.79 57.57 12.94
C PRO A 20 18.01 56.82 14.04
N LEU A 21 17.51 57.55 15.04
CA LEU A 21 16.68 57.00 16.11
C LEU A 21 15.19 57.25 15.85
N THR A 22 14.35 56.38 16.39
CA THR A 22 12.90 56.59 16.45
C THR A 22 12.54 57.64 17.51
N ASP A 23 11.40 58.31 17.35
CA ASP A 23 10.98 59.46 18.19
C ASP A 23 10.48 59.07 19.60
N HIS A 24 10.35 57.77 19.90
CA HIS A 24 9.80 57.31 21.17
C HIS A 24 10.82 56.53 21.98
N SER A 25 10.88 56.88 23.27
CA SER A 25 11.62 56.10 24.27
C SER A 25 10.64 55.32 25.13
N TYR A 26 10.88 54.02 25.24
CA TYR A 26 10.15 53.12 26.12
C TYR A 26 11.10 52.68 27.23
N ASP A 27 10.84 53.15 28.47
CA ASP A 27 11.63 52.76 29.66
C ASP A 27 13.15 52.95 29.47
N GLY A 28 13.54 54.09 28.91
CA GLY A 28 14.94 54.42 28.63
C GLY A 28 15.56 53.70 27.42
N ILE A 29 14.85 52.79 26.76
CA ILE A 29 15.27 52.13 25.52
C ILE A 29 14.70 52.93 24.33
N GLN A 30 15.53 53.15 23.30
CA GLN A 30 15.14 53.76 22.02
C GLN A 30 15.57 52.83 20.88
N GLU A 31 14.82 52.85 19.78
CA GLU A 31 15.04 51.95 18.64
C GLU A 31 15.74 52.69 17.49
N PHE A 32 16.59 51.98 16.74
CA PHE A 32 17.24 52.50 15.54
C PHE A 32 16.35 52.31 14.31
N ASP A 33 16.20 53.36 13.49
CA ASP A 33 15.50 53.33 12.20
C ASP A 33 16.45 52.90 11.07
N ASN A 34 17.10 51.74 11.27
CA ASN A 34 18.03 51.19 10.31
C ASN A 34 17.29 50.36 9.25
N PRO A 35 17.62 50.52 7.95
CA PRO A 35 17.03 49.71 6.91
C PRO A 35 17.41 48.23 7.10
N MET A 36 16.48 47.32 6.80
CA MET A 36 16.72 45.88 6.90
C MET A 36 17.98 45.47 6.09
N PRO A 37 18.89 44.65 6.65
CA PRO A 37 20.10 44.21 5.97
C PRO A 37 19.79 43.63 4.58
N GLY A 38 20.57 44.03 3.57
CA GLY A 38 20.34 43.63 2.18
C GLY A 38 20.29 42.11 1.99
N TRP A 39 21.21 41.38 2.63
CA TRP A 39 21.27 39.92 2.58
C TRP A 39 20.03 39.25 3.19
N TRP A 40 19.44 39.84 4.24
CA TRP A 40 18.24 39.32 4.89
C TRP A 40 17.02 39.44 3.97
N LYS A 41 16.84 40.60 3.33
CA LYS A 41 15.80 40.80 2.31
C LYS A 41 15.95 39.82 1.15
N MET A 42 17.19 39.57 0.71
CA MET A 42 17.46 38.58 -0.34
C MET A 42 17.06 37.16 0.08
N LEU A 43 17.41 36.72 1.30
CA LEU A 43 16.99 35.41 1.81
C LEU A 43 15.47 35.29 1.92
N PHE A 44 14.80 36.35 2.41
CA PHE A 44 13.33 36.39 2.49
C PHE A 44 12.67 36.29 1.11
N LEU A 45 13.19 37.00 0.11
CA LEU A 45 12.66 36.90 -1.26
C LEU A 45 12.98 35.54 -1.91
N LEU A 46 14.15 34.98 -1.64
CA LEU A 46 14.52 33.65 -2.13
C LEU A 46 13.63 32.55 -1.55
N SER A 47 13.27 32.62 -0.27
CA SER A 47 12.37 31.63 0.33
C SER A 47 10.97 31.68 -0.29
N ILE A 48 10.43 32.87 -0.58
CA ILE A 48 9.16 33.04 -1.29
C ILE A 48 9.23 32.40 -2.68
N LEU A 49 10.27 32.71 -3.45
CA LEU A 49 10.46 32.13 -4.79
C LEU A 49 10.63 30.61 -4.73
N TYR A 50 11.38 30.10 -3.75
CA TYR A 50 11.53 28.67 -3.52
C TYR A 50 10.20 28.01 -3.19
N SER A 51 9.39 28.60 -2.31
CA SER A 51 8.06 28.05 -1.96
C SER A 51 7.13 27.97 -3.17
N ILE A 52 7.11 29.00 -4.01
CA ILE A 52 6.32 28.99 -5.26
C ILE A 52 6.86 27.91 -6.20
N GLY A 53 8.18 27.84 -6.39
CA GLY A 53 8.81 26.82 -7.23
C GLY A 53 8.55 25.40 -6.74
N TYR A 54 8.62 25.17 -5.42
CA TYR A 54 8.33 23.90 -4.77
C TYR A 54 6.87 23.48 -4.98
N TRP A 55 5.92 24.39 -4.76
CA TRP A 55 4.50 24.11 -4.97
C TRP A 55 4.20 23.81 -6.43
N VAL A 56 4.76 24.58 -7.38
CA VAL A 56 4.64 24.28 -8.81
C VAL A 56 5.24 22.91 -9.15
N TYR A 57 6.38 22.58 -8.56
CA TYR A 57 7.08 21.34 -8.81
C TYR A 57 6.33 20.10 -8.26
N TYR A 58 5.77 20.17 -7.04
CA TYR A 58 5.14 19.02 -6.38
C TYR A 58 3.62 18.93 -6.52
N GLU A 59 2.90 20.06 -6.57
CA GLU A 59 1.43 20.09 -6.41
C GLU A 59 0.66 20.50 -7.67
N ASN A 60 1.25 21.29 -8.57
CA ASN A 60 0.50 21.92 -9.67
C ASN A 60 0.20 20.97 -10.86
N GLY A 61 0.66 19.72 -10.83
CA GLY A 61 0.38 18.73 -11.88
C GLY A 61 1.05 19.01 -13.24
N ILE A 62 1.82 20.09 -13.37
CA ILE A 62 2.57 20.46 -14.59
C ILE A 62 3.66 19.42 -14.91
N THR A 63 4.17 18.71 -13.91
CA THR A 63 5.13 17.61 -14.11
C THR A 63 4.42 16.25 -13.97
N PRO A 64 4.05 15.59 -15.08
CA PRO A 64 3.40 14.29 -15.00
C PRO A 64 4.32 13.25 -14.31
N ASN A 65 3.70 12.38 -13.49
CA ASN A 65 4.34 11.24 -12.82
C ASN A 65 5.40 11.55 -11.72
N ARG A 66 5.41 12.77 -11.17
CA ARG A 66 6.38 13.21 -10.15
C ARG A 66 5.80 13.40 -8.75
N SER A 67 4.49 13.24 -8.56
CA SER A 67 3.89 13.32 -7.23
C SER A 67 4.50 12.25 -6.31
N ILE A 68 4.55 12.55 -5.01
CA ILE A 68 5.08 11.61 -4.00
C ILE A 68 4.32 10.28 -4.05
N ILE A 69 3.00 10.34 -4.28
CA ILE A 69 2.15 9.15 -4.42
C ILE A 69 2.56 8.34 -5.66
N ALA A 70 2.71 8.97 -6.82
CA ALA A 70 3.13 8.26 -8.03
C ALA A 70 4.57 7.71 -7.95
N ALA A 71 5.45 8.36 -7.19
CA ALA A 71 6.79 7.85 -6.90
C ALA A 71 6.73 6.63 -5.97
N TYR A 72 5.89 6.68 -4.92
CA TYR A 72 5.64 5.56 -4.02
C TYR A 72 5.04 4.36 -4.76
N ASP A 73 4.01 4.57 -5.59
CA ASP A 73 3.36 3.52 -6.35
C ASP A 73 4.34 2.83 -7.31
N ARG A 74 5.22 3.59 -7.97
CA ARG A 74 6.29 3.02 -8.82
C ARG A 74 7.32 2.23 -8.02
N ALA A 75 7.72 2.73 -6.85
CA ALA A 75 8.68 2.04 -5.99
C ALA A 75 8.08 0.72 -5.45
N LEU A 76 6.81 0.75 -5.03
CA LEU A 76 6.08 -0.42 -4.61
C LEU A 76 5.92 -1.42 -5.76
N ALA A 77 5.50 -0.98 -6.95
CA ALA A 77 5.38 -1.82 -8.13
C ALA A 77 6.73 -2.47 -8.52
N ALA A 78 7.83 -1.71 -8.47
CA ALA A 78 9.16 -2.25 -8.73
C ALA A 78 9.59 -3.29 -7.67
N ASN A 79 9.26 -3.06 -6.40
CA ASN A 79 9.56 -4.00 -5.33
C ASN A 79 8.73 -5.30 -5.46
N LEU A 80 7.43 -5.19 -5.74
CA LEU A 80 6.55 -6.33 -5.98
C LEU A 80 6.98 -7.11 -7.23
N GLN A 81 7.34 -6.42 -8.32
CA GLN A 81 7.90 -7.05 -9.51
C GLN A 81 9.19 -7.81 -9.18
N GLN A 82 10.08 -7.27 -8.35
CA GLN A 82 11.28 -7.99 -7.93
C GLN A 82 10.95 -9.22 -7.08
N GLN A 83 9.98 -9.13 -6.17
CA GLN A 83 9.55 -10.26 -5.34
C GLN A 83 8.94 -11.39 -6.18
N PHE A 84 8.21 -11.06 -7.23
CA PHE A 84 7.48 -12.03 -8.06
C PHE A 84 8.10 -12.29 -9.44
N ALA A 85 9.24 -11.69 -9.78
CA ALA A 85 9.89 -11.83 -11.09
C ALA A 85 10.17 -13.30 -11.46
N GLU A 86 10.44 -14.14 -10.46
CA GLU A 86 10.73 -15.56 -10.65
C GLU A 86 9.50 -16.41 -10.98
N ILE A 87 8.31 -16.02 -10.48
CA ILE A 87 7.08 -16.80 -10.61
C ILE A 87 6.05 -16.19 -11.57
N GLY A 88 6.24 -14.92 -11.95
CA GLY A 88 5.32 -14.19 -12.82
C GLY A 88 3.95 -13.96 -12.18
N ASP A 89 2.95 -13.69 -13.02
CA ASP A 89 1.56 -13.52 -12.58
C ASP A 89 0.90 -14.88 -12.38
N LEU A 90 0.46 -15.15 -11.16
CA LEU A 90 -0.18 -16.40 -10.78
C LEU A 90 -1.69 -16.33 -11.00
N GLN A 91 -2.24 -17.39 -11.60
CA GLN A 91 -3.67 -17.60 -11.67
C GLN A 91 -4.13 -18.48 -10.49
N PRO A 92 -5.31 -18.24 -9.90
CA PRO A 92 -5.84 -19.03 -8.80
C PRO A 92 -6.46 -20.35 -9.29
N THR A 93 -5.69 -21.12 -10.08
CA THR A 93 -6.08 -22.46 -10.51
C THR A 93 -5.60 -23.51 -9.53
N ARG A 94 -6.27 -24.68 -9.52
CA ARG A 94 -5.90 -25.79 -8.65
C ARG A 94 -4.45 -26.21 -8.81
N GLU A 95 -3.96 -26.31 -10.04
CA GLU A 95 -2.61 -26.78 -10.36
C GLU A 95 -1.56 -25.87 -9.73
N ILE A 96 -1.77 -24.55 -9.83
CA ILE A 96 -0.86 -23.54 -9.30
C ILE A 96 -0.89 -23.54 -7.78
N ILE A 97 -2.09 -23.56 -7.17
CA ILE A 97 -2.24 -23.57 -5.71
C ILE A 97 -1.60 -24.83 -5.10
N LEU A 98 -1.78 -26.00 -5.73
CA LEU A 98 -1.15 -27.24 -5.30
C LEU A 98 0.37 -27.19 -5.45
N LYS A 99 0.88 -26.68 -6.58
CA LYS A 99 2.32 -26.56 -6.83
C LYS A 99 3.04 -25.78 -5.73
N PHE A 100 2.45 -24.68 -5.27
CA PHE A 100 3.06 -23.83 -4.24
C PHE A 100 2.74 -24.27 -2.82
N ALA A 101 1.82 -25.21 -2.61
CA ALA A 101 1.51 -25.76 -1.29
C ALA A 101 2.66 -26.60 -0.71
N ASP A 102 3.57 -27.08 -1.57
CA ASP A 102 4.75 -27.87 -1.17
C ASP A 102 6.07 -27.07 -1.26
N ASP A 103 6.04 -25.79 -1.66
CA ASP A 103 7.24 -24.96 -1.80
C ASP A 103 7.44 -24.07 -0.56
N PRO A 104 8.40 -24.40 0.34
CA PRO A 104 8.59 -23.67 1.60
C PRO A 104 8.98 -22.19 1.38
N LYS A 105 9.61 -21.84 0.26
CA LYS A 105 9.98 -20.46 -0.06
C LYS A 105 8.73 -19.60 -0.25
N TRP A 106 7.78 -20.09 -1.04
CA TRP A 106 6.57 -19.34 -1.38
C TRP A 106 5.47 -19.48 -0.34
N LEU A 107 5.43 -20.61 0.38
CA LEU A 107 4.62 -20.75 1.58
C LEU A 107 4.93 -19.67 2.61
N LYS A 108 6.20 -19.25 2.74
CA LYS A 108 6.55 -18.17 3.67
C LYS A 108 5.90 -16.84 3.32
N VAL A 109 5.71 -16.56 2.03
CA VAL A 109 5.00 -15.35 1.56
C VAL A 109 3.52 -15.44 1.94
N GLY A 110 2.88 -16.58 1.69
CA GLY A 110 1.50 -16.84 2.10
C GLY A 110 1.31 -16.77 3.63
N GLU A 111 2.27 -17.29 4.39
CA GLU A 111 2.30 -17.19 5.86
C GLU A 111 2.36 -15.73 6.31
N VAL A 112 3.25 -14.91 5.75
CA VAL A 112 3.35 -13.49 6.09
C VAL A 112 2.04 -12.77 5.77
N ALA A 113 1.47 -13.00 4.59
CA ALA A 113 0.17 -12.44 4.22
C ALA A 113 -0.94 -12.83 5.22
N PHE A 114 -0.95 -14.09 5.67
CA PHE A 114 -1.87 -14.58 6.70
C PHE A 114 -1.63 -13.88 8.05
N GLN A 115 -0.37 -13.81 8.50
CA GLN A 115 -0.01 -13.21 9.79
C GLN A 115 -0.43 -11.74 9.88
N THR A 116 -0.23 -10.99 8.79
CA THR A 116 -0.56 -9.56 8.72
C THR A 116 -2.06 -9.30 8.66
N ASN A 117 -2.84 -10.14 7.96
CA ASN A 117 -4.21 -9.78 7.58
C ASN A 117 -5.31 -10.66 8.21
N CYS A 118 -5.02 -11.91 8.57
CA CYS A 118 -6.05 -12.91 8.84
C CYS A 118 -6.11 -13.36 10.31
N THR A 119 -5.02 -13.20 11.06
CA THR A 119 -4.87 -13.75 12.43
C THR A 119 -5.81 -13.16 13.46
N SER A 120 -6.23 -11.91 13.26
CA SER A 120 -7.19 -11.24 14.14
C SER A 120 -8.51 -12.01 14.24
N CYS A 121 -8.94 -12.64 13.14
CA CYS A 121 -10.18 -13.40 13.06
C CYS A 121 -9.97 -14.92 13.14
N HIS A 122 -8.93 -15.43 12.49
CA HIS A 122 -8.69 -16.87 12.35
C HIS A 122 -7.62 -17.42 13.30
N GLY A 123 -7.05 -16.61 14.19
CA GLY A 123 -6.01 -17.06 15.12
C GLY A 123 -4.61 -17.08 14.49
N THR A 124 -3.59 -17.13 15.34
CA THR A 124 -2.18 -17.03 14.92
C THR A 124 -1.68 -18.24 14.14
N LYS A 125 -2.31 -19.39 14.33
CA LYS A 125 -2.05 -20.67 13.66
C LYS A 125 -3.21 -21.09 12.76
N ALA A 126 -4.07 -20.15 12.39
CA ALA A 126 -5.30 -20.40 11.61
C ALA A 126 -6.31 -21.32 12.32
N GLU A 127 -6.19 -21.44 13.64
CA GLU A 127 -6.90 -22.38 14.49
C GLU A 127 -8.35 -21.94 14.83
N GLY A 128 -8.72 -20.72 14.45
CA GLY A 128 -10.05 -20.14 14.61
C GLY A 128 -10.20 -19.33 15.90
N ARG A 129 -10.97 -18.24 15.81
CA ARG A 129 -11.30 -17.36 16.96
C ARG A 129 -12.73 -16.83 16.82
N VAL A 130 -12.87 -15.70 16.14
CA VAL A 130 -14.18 -15.17 15.74
C VAL A 130 -14.58 -15.72 14.36
N GLY A 131 -13.58 -15.97 13.50
CA GLY A 131 -13.72 -16.74 12.28
C GLY A 131 -13.48 -18.25 12.51
N PRO A 132 -13.83 -19.09 11.53
CA PRO A 132 -13.66 -20.53 11.60
C PRO A 132 -12.19 -20.96 11.68
N ASN A 133 -11.95 -22.18 12.18
CA ASN A 133 -10.69 -22.88 12.04
C ASN A 133 -10.44 -23.21 10.57
N LEU A 134 -9.29 -22.82 10.03
CA LEU A 134 -8.88 -23.05 8.64
C LEU A 134 -7.91 -24.23 8.50
N THR A 135 -7.52 -24.85 9.61
CA THR A 135 -6.65 -26.04 9.62
C THR A 135 -7.45 -27.35 9.63
N ASP A 136 -8.78 -27.27 9.62
CA ASP A 136 -9.65 -28.44 9.59
C ASP A 136 -9.57 -29.20 8.26
N GLU A 137 -9.94 -30.48 8.29
CA GLU A 137 -10.08 -31.28 7.08
C GLU A 137 -11.30 -30.86 6.24
N LYS A 138 -12.29 -30.24 6.87
CA LYS A 138 -13.59 -29.89 6.29
C LYS A 138 -13.85 -28.40 6.38
N TRP A 139 -14.38 -27.85 5.30
CA TRP A 139 -14.50 -26.41 5.07
C TRP A 139 -15.93 -26.04 4.69
N LYS A 140 -16.40 -24.87 5.13
CA LYS A 140 -17.78 -24.45 4.88
C LYS A 140 -18.01 -23.85 3.48
N ASN A 141 -17.11 -22.95 3.06
CA ASN A 141 -17.26 -22.20 1.80
C ASN A 141 -16.35 -22.70 0.68
N VAL A 142 -15.59 -23.77 0.91
CA VAL A 142 -14.59 -24.30 -0.02
C VAL A 142 -14.99 -25.72 -0.38
N LYS A 143 -15.29 -25.96 -1.65
CA LYS A 143 -15.64 -27.30 -2.20
C LYS A 143 -14.56 -27.80 -3.16
N LYS A 144 -13.86 -26.86 -3.80
CA LYS A 144 -12.71 -27.07 -4.67
C LYS A 144 -11.49 -26.26 -4.24
N VAL A 145 -10.30 -26.62 -4.69
CA VAL A 145 -9.05 -25.91 -4.33
C VAL A 145 -9.12 -24.43 -4.71
N GLU A 146 -9.66 -24.08 -5.87
CA GLU A 146 -9.76 -22.68 -6.31
C GLU A 146 -10.76 -21.86 -5.49
N ASP A 147 -11.69 -22.51 -4.79
CA ASP A 147 -12.66 -21.80 -3.97
C ASP A 147 -12.00 -21.08 -2.80
N ILE A 148 -10.81 -21.53 -2.35
CA ILE A 148 -10.03 -20.83 -1.32
C ILE A 148 -9.74 -19.39 -1.79
N ALA A 149 -9.19 -19.24 -2.99
CA ALA A 149 -8.88 -17.94 -3.58
C ALA A 149 -10.15 -17.11 -3.84
N LYS A 150 -11.24 -17.74 -4.28
CA LYS A 150 -12.53 -17.05 -4.48
C LYS A 150 -13.09 -16.49 -3.18
N VAL A 151 -13.04 -17.25 -2.10
CA VAL A 151 -13.50 -16.83 -0.77
C VAL A 151 -12.63 -15.69 -0.23
N ILE A 152 -11.31 -15.74 -0.44
CA ILE A 152 -10.41 -14.63 -0.08
C ILE A 152 -10.76 -13.37 -0.88
N ASN A 153 -10.92 -13.50 -2.20
CA ASN A 153 -11.18 -12.35 -3.07
C ASN A 153 -12.53 -11.69 -2.80
N HIS A 154 -13.60 -12.49 -2.67
CA HIS A 154 -14.97 -11.98 -2.59
C HIS A 154 -15.51 -11.88 -1.16
N GLY A 155 -14.78 -12.38 -0.17
CA GLY A 155 -15.25 -12.46 1.21
C GLY A 155 -16.33 -13.53 1.41
N ALA A 156 -16.91 -13.56 2.61
CA ALA A 156 -17.93 -14.55 2.97
C ALA A 156 -18.87 -14.07 4.10
N ALA A 157 -19.98 -14.79 4.27
CA ALA A 157 -20.94 -14.63 5.36
C ALA A 157 -21.47 -13.19 5.51
N GLY A 158 -21.87 -12.57 4.40
CA GLY A 158 -22.48 -11.23 4.41
C GLY A 158 -21.54 -10.14 4.92
N ASN A 159 -20.28 -10.16 4.48
CA ASN A 159 -19.18 -9.25 4.86
C ASN A 159 -18.58 -9.46 6.25
N ALA A 160 -18.96 -10.51 6.99
CA ALA A 160 -18.26 -10.87 8.22
C ALA A 160 -16.80 -11.27 7.94
N MET A 161 -16.54 -11.90 6.79
CA MET A 161 -15.21 -11.97 6.19
C MET A 161 -15.16 -10.96 5.03
N PRO A 162 -14.32 -9.92 5.09
CA PRO A 162 -14.26 -8.90 4.04
C PRO A 162 -13.63 -9.45 2.76
N ALA A 163 -13.92 -8.78 1.64
CA ALA A 163 -13.31 -9.05 0.34
C ALA A 163 -11.89 -8.49 0.28
N TRP A 164 -10.92 -9.31 -0.14
CA TRP A 164 -9.49 -8.93 -0.19
C TRP A 164 -8.94 -8.65 -1.59
N GLN A 165 -9.74 -8.82 -2.64
CA GLN A 165 -9.33 -8.65 -4.05
C GLN A 165 -8.70 -7.28 -4.38
N ASN A 166 -9.06 -6.23 -3.62
CA ASN A 166 -8.56 -4.86 -3.81
C ASN A 166 -7.53 -4.46 -2.73
N LYS A 167 -7.10 -5.41 -1.90
CA LYS A 167 -6.22 -5.20 -0.75
C LYS A 167 -4.95 -6.05 -0.83
N LEU A 168 -5.04 -7.23 -1.42
CA LEU A 168 -3.92 -8.13 -1.66
C LEU A 168 -3.58 -8.16 -3.15
N HIS A 169 -2.30 -8.35 -3.46
CA HIS A 169 -1.86 -8.62 -4.82
C HIS A 169 -2.38 -9.99 -5.27
N PRO A 170 -2.74 -10.19 -6.56
CA PRO A 170 -3.23 -11.49 -7.04
C PRO A 170 -2.32 -12.68 -6.69
N ASN A 171 -1.01 -12.51 -6.84
CA ASN A 171 -0.03 -13.53 -6.44
C ASN A 171 -0.09 -13.86 -4.95
N GLU A 172 -0.26 -12.85 -4.09
CA GLU A 172 -0.40 -13.08 -2.64
C GLU A 172 -1.65 -13.90 -2.33
N VAL A 173 -2.76 -13.70 -3.05
CA VAL A 173 -3.98 -14.50 -2.88
C VAL A 173 -3.73 -15.97 -3.23
N VAL A 174 -3.00 -16.25 -4.31
CA VAL A 174 -2.64 -17.63 -4.70
C VAL A 174 -1.70 -18.28 -3.69
N LEU A 175 -0.64 -17.57 -3.27
CA LEU A 175 0.32 -18.07 -2.29
C LEU A 175 -0.30 -18.24 -0.90
N LEU A 176 -1.20 -17.33 -0.50
CA LEU A 176 -1.99 -17.46 0.72
C LEU A 176 -2.91 -18.68 0.66
N SER A 177 -3.56 -18.92 -0.48
CA SER A 177 -4.40 -20.12 -0.68
C SER A 177 -3.58 -21.40 -0.54
N SER A 178 -2.37 -21.40 -1.11
CA SER A 178 -1.41 -22.52 -1.02
C SER A 178 -0.96 -22.76 0.41
N TYR A 179 -0.65 -21.67 1.14
CA TYR A 179 -0.32 -21.72 2.57
C TYR A 179 -1.45 -22.31 3.42
N LEU A 180 -2.69 -21.83 3.24
CA LEU A 180 -3.83 -22.37 3.97
C LEU A 180 -4.04 -23.85 3.68
N LEU A 181 -3.81 -24.29 2.45
CA LEU A 181 -3.91 -25.69 2.09
C LEU A 181 -2.84 -26.55 2.78
N SER A 182 -1.61 -26.03 2.90
CA SER A 182 -0.52 -26.70 3.64
C SER A 182 -0.82 -26.90 5.12
N LEU A 183 -1.72 -26.11 5.70
CA LEU A 183 -2.14 -26.22 7.11
C LEU A 183 -3.26 -27.25 7.33
N LYS A 184 -3.86 -27.79 6.27
CA LYS A 184 -4.99 -28.72 6.38
C LYS A 184 -4.59 -29.95 7.19
N GLY A 185 -5.35 -30.23 8.26
CA GLY A 185 -5.13 -31.34 9.19
C GLY A 185 -4.12 -31.06 10.30
N SER A 186 -3.53 -29.86 10.38
CA SER A 186 -2.51 -29.56 11.40
C SER A 186 -3.07 -29.33 12.81
N ILE A 187 -4.24 -28.68 12.95
CA ILE A 187 -4.90 -28.40 14.24
C ILE A 187 -6.42 -28.67 14.14
N PRO A 188 -6.86 -29.92 14.02
CA PRO A 188 -8.28 -30.24 13.84
C PRO A 188 -9.14 -29.79 15.04
N SER A 189 -10.33 -29.29 14.75
CA SER A 189 -11.34 -28.85 15.71
C SER A 189 -11.77 -29.99 16.64
N GLY A 190 -11.87 -29.70 17.94
CA GLY A 190 -12.18 -30.69 18.99
C GLY A 190 -11.40 -30.48 20.29
N ALA A 191 -10.30 -29.71 20.24
CA ALA A 191 -9.45 -29.37 21.40
C ALA A 191 -9.76 -27.99 22.01
N GLY A 192 -11.04 -27.63 22.16
CA GLY A 192 -11.46 -26.37 22.81
C GLY A 192 -11.62 -25.15 21.89
N MET A 193 -11.52 -25.33 20.57
CA MET A 193 -11.78 -24.29 19.56
C MET A 193 -13.20 -24.38 18.98
N LYS A 194 -13.76 -23.24 18.58
CA LYS A 194 -15.12 -23.15 18.02
C LYS A 194 -15.19 -23.92 16.70
N SER A 195 -16.01 -24.97 16.68
CA SER A 195 -16.42 -25.64 15.46
C SER A 195 -17.24 -24.71 14.56
N ILE A 196 -17.14 -24.89 13.26
CA ILE A 196 -17.88 -24.11 12.27
C ILE A 196 -19.37 -24.45 12.35
N PRO A 197 -20.29 -23.49 12.58
CA PRO A 197 -21.72 -23.74 12.48
C PRO A 197 -22.15 -23.87 11.01
N GLY A 198 -22.90 -24.93 10.67
CA GLY A 198 -23.47 -25.16 9.34
C GLY A 198 -22.87 -26.37 8.62
N GLU A 199 -23.24 -26.55 7.35
CA GLU A 199 -22.73 -27.63 6.50
C GLU A 199 -21.25 -27.42 6.17
N ILE A 200 -20.46 -28.50 6.26
CA ILE A 200 -19.02 -28.52 6.00
C ILE A 200 -18.72 -29.61 4.96
N HIS A 201 -17.76 -29.33 4.09
CA HIS A 201 -17.43 -30.15 2.93
C HIS A 201 -15.94 -30.48 2.90
N GLU A 202 -15.59 -31.64 2.36
CA GLU A 202 -14.22 -31.94 1.98
C GLU A 202 -13.91 -31.30 0.61
N ILE A 203 -12.63 -30.98 0.38
CA ILE A 203 -12.17 -30.43 -0.89
C ILE A 203 -12.14 -31.58 -1.90
N SER A 204 -13.16 -31.62 -2.76
CA SER A 204 -13.46 -32.76 -3.64
C SER A 204 -12.38 -33.08 -4.68
N ASP A 205 -11.65 -32.06 -5.11
CA ASP A 205 -10.63 -32.13 -6.16
C ASP A 205 -9.20 -32.24 -5.59
N LEU A 206 -9.02 -32.32 -4.27
CA LEU A 206 -7.69 -32.37 -3.66
C LEU A 206 -6.88 -33.60 -4.09
N THR A 207 -7.55 -34.75 -4.19
CA THR A 207 -6.96 -36.04 -4.57
C THR A 207 -7.30 -36.47 -6.00
N ALA A 208 -8.09 -35.66 -6.72
CA ALA A 208 -8.44 -35.93 -8.10
C ALA A 208 -7.20 -35.87 -9.01
N ALA A 209 -7.13 -36.77 -10.00
CA ALA A 209 -6.12 -36.68 -11.04
C ALA A 209 -6.26 -35.33 -11.78
N PRO A 210 -5.14 -34.67 -12.19
CA PRO A 210 -5.21 -33.41 -12.91
C PRO A 210 -6.09 -33.59 -14.15
N ALA A 211 -7.09 -32.73 -14.30
CA ALA A 211 -7.97 -32.74 -15.46
C ALA A 211 -7.09 -32.48 -16.70
N THR A 212 -7.13 -33.40 -17.67
CA THR A 212 -6.51 -33.18 -18.97
C THR A 212 -7.07 -31.91 -19.58
N GLU A 213 -6.20 -30.94 -19.80
CA GLU A 213 -6.47 -29.62 -20.36
C GLU A 213 -7.13 -29.76 -21.75
N GLU A 214 -8.44 -29.50 -21.84
CA GLU A 214 -9.11 -29.28 -23.12
C GLU A 214 -8.68 -27.90 -23.61
N ALA A 215 -7.76 -27.89 -24.58
CA ALA A 215 -7.30 -26.68 -25.26
C ALA A 215 -8.49 -25.90 -25.87
N PRO A 216 -8.56 -24.57 -25.74
CA PRO A 216 -9.61 -23.78 -26.36
C PRO A 216 -9.49 -23.86 -27.89
N ALA A 217 -10.60 -24.17 -28.55
CA ALA A 217 -10.73 -24.23 -29.99
C ALA A 217 -10.33 -22.89 -30.63
N ASP A 218 -9.26 -22.94 -31.41
CA ASP A 218 -8.81 -21.92 -32.35
C ASP A 218 -9.97 -21.51 -33.27
N THR A 219 -10.45 -20.28 -33.12
CA THR A 219 -11.37 -19.66 -34.07
C THR A 219 -10.69 -18.43 -34.66
N THR A 220 -9.61 -18.66 -35.41
CA THR A 220 -9.06 -17.66 -36.34
C THR A 220 -9.82 -17.71 -37.66
N THR A 221 -10.95 -17.00 -37.74
CA THR A 221 -11.54 -16.61 -39.04
C THR A 221 -10.71 -15.47 -39.65
N LYS A 222 -9.87 -15.86 -40.61
CA LYS A 222 -9.19 -15.04 -41.61
C LYS A 222 -10.13 -13.97 -42.22
N PRO A 223 -9.76 -12.68 -42.30
CA PRO A 223 -10.49 -11.73 -43.14
C PRO A 223 -10.14 -11.97 -44.61
N ALA A 224 -11.18 -12.11 -45.44
CA ALA A 224 -11.06 -12.19 -46.88
C ALA A 224 -10.67 -10.82 -47.47
N GLU A 225 -9.62 -10.83 -48.30
CA GLU A 225 -9.29 -9.76 -49.24
C GLU A 225 -10.45 -9.53 -50.21
N ALA A 226 -10.83 -8.27 -50.41
CA ALA A 226 -11.67 -7.85 -51.53
C ALA A 226 -10.96 -6.70 -52.25
N ASN A 227 -10.55 -7.00 -53.49
CA ASN A 227 -10.16 -6.04 -54.51
C ASN A 227 -11.41 -5.33 -55.03
N GLU A 228 -11.38 -3.99 -55.06
CA GLU A 228 -11.67 -3.10 -56.20
C GLU A 228 -11.52 -1.63 -55.79
#